data_AF-A0A960R0K1-F1
#
_entry.id   AF-A0A960R0K1-F1
#
_cell.length_a   1.000
_cell.length_b   1.000
_cell.length_c   1.000
_cell.angle_alpha   90.00
_cell.angle_beta   90.00
_cell.angle_gamma   90.00
#
_symmetry.space_group_name_H-M   'P 1'
#
loop_
_entity.id
_entity.type
_entity.pdbx_description
1 polymer ?
#
loop_
_entity_poly.entity_id
_entity_poly.type
_entity_poly.pdbx_seq_one_letter_code
_entity_poly.pdbx_strand_id
1 'polypeptide(L)'
;MPLSLFDGIVYINLDCRKDRKETFLQEMERLNVPEEKIHRIAAQHDPLNGIKGCILSHLDALSYIKQQGWERGIIFEDDCLFTEDLESFKQSVSTFFQQAGLDWDVFFLGGNYIKYQKAPWKNFLQIHL
;
A
#
# COMPACT_ATOMS: atom_id res chain seq x y z
N MET A 1 5.01 -4.63 14.75
CA MET A 1 4.00 -4.00 13.85
C MET A 1 4.10 -4.70 12.50
N PRO A 2 2.98 -5.06 11.86
CA PRO A 2 2.99 -5.77 10.58
C PRO A 2 3.78 -5.06 9.47
N LEU A 3 3.81 -3.72 9.48
CA LEU A 3 4.44 -2.90 8.44
C LEU A 3 5.81 -2.35 8.85
N SER A 4 6.48 -2.94 9.84
CA SER A 4 7.76 -2.41 10.35
C SER A 4 8.91 -2.43 9.35
N LEU A 5 8.82 -3.24 8.30
CA LEU A 5 9.83 -3.34 7.22
C LEU A 5 9.84 -2.14 6.28
N PHE A 6 8.77 -1.36 6.25
CA PHE A 6 8.68 -0.17 5.42
C PHE A 6 9.21 1.04 6.19
N ASP A 7 10.03 1.83 5.52
CA ASP A 7 10.62 3.06 6.06
C ASP A 7 9.54 4.13 6.20
N GLY A 8 8.62 4.20 5.23
CA GLY A 8 7.47 5.08 5.26
C GLY A 8 6.24 4.51 4.54
N ILE A 9 5.09 4.97 5.00
CA ILE A 9 3.76 4.59 4.53
C ILE A 9 3.13 5.81 3.89
N VAL A 10 2.87 5.72 2.60
CA VAL A 10 2.20 6.76 1.83
C VAL A 10 0.74 6.38 1.63
N TYR A 11 -0.17 7.32 1.77
CA TYR A 11 -1.54 7.16 1.31
C TYR A 11 -1.97 8.31 0.39
N ILE A 12 -2.68 7.95 -0.67
CA ILE A 12 -3.26 8.85 -1.65
C ILE A 12 -4.69 9.14 -1.24
N ASN A 13 -5.06 10.41 -1.06
CA ASN A 13 -6.42 10.80 -0.69
C ASN A 13 -6.81 12.13 -1.35
N LEU A 14 -8.06 12.26 -1.77
CA LEU A 14 -8.59 13.54 -2.27
C LEU A 14 -8.77 14.54 -1.11
N ASP A 15 -8.44 15.82 -1.32
CA ASP A 15 -8.56 16.84 -0.27
C ASP A 15 -9.96 16.97 0.30
N CYS A 16 -10.99 16.74 -0.51
CA CYS A 16 -12.39 16.79 -0.11
C CYS A 16 -12.86 15.57 0.69
N ARG A 17 -12.14 14.43 0.63
CA ARG A 17 -12.54 13.16 1.27
C ARG A 17 -11.97 13.02 2.68
N LYS A 18 -12.43 13.90 3.57
CA LYS A 18 -12.05 13.88 4.99
C LYS A 18 -12.51 12.62 5.72
N ASP A 19 -13.65 12.08 5.30
CA ASP A 19 -14.21 10.82 5.77
C ASP A 19 -13.24 9.66 5.55
N ARG A 20 -12.70 9.51 4.32
CA ARG A 20 -11.75 8.43 4.00
C ARG A 20 -10.40 8.62 4.67
N LYS A 21 -9.94 9.86 4.80
CA LYS A 21 -8.73 10.17 5.59
C LYS A 21 -8.88 9.65 7.01
N GLU A 22 -10.01 9.93 7.66
CA GLU A 22 -10.27 9.49 9.03
C GLU A 22 -10.29 7.96 9.12
N THR A 23 -11.01 7.29 8.23
CA THR A 23 -11.03 5.81 8.18
C THR A 23 -9.64 5.20 7.97
N PHE A 24 -8.85 5.75 7.04
CA PHE A 24 -7.50 5.26 6.80
C PHE A 24 -6.60 5.41 8.04
N LEU A 25 -6.67 6.57 8.72
CA LEU A 25 -5.86 6.81 9.93
C LEU A 25 -6.28 5.88 11.08
N GLN A 26 -7.57 5.59 11.22
CA GLN A 26 -8.05 4.60 12.20
C GLN A 26 -7.50 3.20 11.92
N GLU A 27 -7.42 2.79 10.65
CA GLU A 27 -6.79 1.52 10.28
C GLU A 27 -5.28 1.53 10.59
N MET A 28 -4.57 2.64 10.32
CA MET A 28 -3.16 2.75 10.67
C MET A 28 -2.93 2.66 12.19
N GLU A 29 -3.79 3.29 12.98
CA GLU A 29 -3.79 3.18 14.44
C GLU A 29 -4.04 1.74 14.90
N ARG A 30 -5.05 1.07 14.33
CA ARG A 30 -5.35 -0.35 14.59
C ARG A 30 -4.15 -1.26 14.30
N LEU A 31 -3.39 -0.93 13.26
CA LEU A 31 -2.16 -1.64 12.88
C LEU A 31 -0.93 -1.27 13.73
N ASN A 32 -1.07 -0.33 14.67
CA ASN A 32 -0.01 0.24 15.50
C ASN A 32 1.12 0.87 14.66
N VAL A 33 0.74 1.57 13.59
CA VAL A 33 1.66 2.36 12.76
C VAL A 33 1.93 3.70 13.46
N PRO A 34 3.21 4.07 13.69
CA PRO A 34 3.59 5.37 14.22
C PRO A 34 3.22 6.48 13.25
N GLU A 35 2.67 7.57 13.78
CA GLU A 35 2.19 8.70 13.00
C GLU A 35 3.31 9.32 12.14
N GLU A 36 4.54 9.33 12.64
CA GLU A 36 5.72 9.85 11.93
C GLU A 36 6.09 9.07 10.66
N LYS A 37 5.60 7.84 10.52
CA LYS A 37 5.78 7.03 9.30
C LYS A 37 4.67 7.23 8.28
N ILE A 38 3.60 7.97 8.61
CA ILE A 38 2.42 8.11 7.76
C ILE A 38 2.50 9.43 7.00
N HIS A 39 2.50 9.34 5.67
CA HIS A 39 2.63 10.48 4.78
C HIS A 39 1.46 10.55 3.82
N ARG A 40 0.83 11.72 3.76
CA ARG A 40 -0.30 11.98 2.87
C ARG A 40 0.19 12.53 1.54
N ILE A 41 -0.30 11.98 0.44
CA ILE A 41 -0.21 12.58 -0.90
C ILE A 41 -1.61 13.01 -1.35
N ALA A 42 -1.71 14.24 -1.85
CA ALA A 42 -2.96 14.74 -2.41
C ALA A 42 -3.22 14.04 -3.75
N ALA A 43 -4.39 13.42 -3.89
CA ALA A 43 -4.78 12.78 -5.13
C ALA A 43 -5.04 13.81 -6.23
N GLN A 44 -4.51 13.53 -7.42
CA GLN A 44 -4.77 14.30 -8.64
C GLN A 44 -6.18 13.98 -9.14
N HIS A 45 -7.06 14.98 -9.10
CA HIS A 45 -8.45 14.84 -9.52
C HIS A 45 -8.61 15.30 -10.98
N ASP A 46 -8.88 14.35 -11.87
CA ASP A 46 -9.31 14.61 -13.25
C ASP A 46 -10.76 14.13 -13.41
N PRO A 47 -11.76 15.04 -13.40
CA PRO A 47 -13.18 14.68 -13.46
C PRO A 47 -13.58 13.97 -14.76
N LEU A 48 -12.79 14.14 -15.83
CA LEU A 48 -13.07 13.56 -17.13
C LEU A 48 -12.32 12.24 -17.34
N ASN A 49 -11.26 12.00 -16.57
CA ASN A 49 -10.43 10.80 -16.68
C ASN A 49 -9.84 10.37 -15.33
N GLY A 50 -10.64 9.66 -14.54
CA GLY A 50 -10.22 9.13 -13.24
C GLY A 50 -8.98 8.21 -13.30
N ILE A 51 -8.78 7.48 -14.42
CA ILE A 51 -7.59 6.64 -14.61
C ILE A 51 -6.33 7.50 -14.68
N LYS A 52 -6.38 8.60 -15.43
CA LYS A 52 -5.26 9.55 -15.50
C LYS A 52 -4.97 10.16 -14.13
N GLY A 53 -6.01 10.55 -13.38
CA GLY A 53 -5.86 11.04 -12.01
C GLY A 53 -5.17 10.03 -11.09
N CYS A 54 -5.60 8.77 -11.15
CA CYS A 54 -4.99 7.67 -10.39
C CYS A 54 -3.50 7.46 -10.75
N ILE A 55 -3.16 7.41 -12.05
CA ILE A 55 -1.77 7.27 -12.51
C ILE A 55 -0.90 8.42 -12.01
N LEU A 56 -1.36 9.67 -12.17
CA LEU A 56 -0.59 10.84 -11.75
C LEU A 56 -0.40 10.86 -10.22
N SER A 57 -1.42 10.48 -9.45
CA SER A 57 -1.32 10.39 -7.99
C SER A 57 -0.29 9.36 -7.54
N HIS A 58 -0.22 8.21 -8.20
CA HIS A 58 0.80 7.19 -7.92
C HIS A 58 2.20 7.64 -8.33
N LEU A 59 2.34 8.38 -9.43
CA LEU A 59 3.63 8.98 -9.82
C LEU A 59 4.12 9.99 -8.77
N ASP A 60 3.21 10.80 -8.21
CA ASP A 60 3.53 11.73 -7.13
C ASP A 60 3.99 10.97 -5.87
N ALA A 61 3.29 9.89 -5.49
CA ALA A 61 3.65 9.04 -4.36
C ALA A 61 5.02 8.34 -4.53
N LEU A 62 5.29 7.78 -5.72
CA LEU A 62 6.58 7.17 -6.04
C LEU A 62 7.71 8.21 -6.04
N SER A 63 7.45 9.39 -6.60
CA SER A 63 8.41 10.50 -6.60
C SER A 63 8.74 10.94 -5.17
N TYR A 64 7.73 11.01 -4.30
CA TYR A 64 7.91 11.32 -2.89
C TYR A 64 8.77 10.27 -2.18
N ILE A 65 8.46 8.97 -2.32
CA ILE A 65 9.26 7.86 -1.75
C ILE A 65 10.72 7.98 -2.18
N LYS A 66 10.97 8.22 -3.47
CA LYS A 66 12.32 8.40 -4.02
C LYS A 66 13.03 9.62 -3.43
N GLN A 67 12.33 10.74 -3.25
CA GLN A 67 12.89 11.96 -2.64
C GLN A 67 13.26 11.77 -1.17
N GLN A 68 12.51 10.97 -0.43
CA GLN A 68 12.83 10.63 0.96
C GLN A 68 14.04 9.69 1.07
N GLY A 69 14.49 9.08 -0.03
CA GLY A 69 15.60 8.13 -0.03
C GLY A 69 15.28 6.82 0.70
N TRP A 70 14.00 6.47 0.81
CA TRP A 70 13.57 5.22 1.44
C TRP A 70 13.97 4.02 0.59
N GLU A 71 14.42 2.97 1.27
CA GLU A 71 14.72 1.69 0.65
C GLU A 71 13.40 0.94 0.37
N ARG A 72 12.43 1.05 1.30
CA ARG A 72 11.12 0.40 1.20
C ARG A 72 10.01 1.37 1.56
N GLY A 73 9.31 1.88 0.55
CA GLY A 73 8.06 2.62 0.72
C GLY A 73 6.85 1.77 0.34
N ILE A 74 5.70 2.01 0.97
CA ILE A 74 4.42 1.42 0.57
C ILE A 74 3.40 2.51 0.27
N ILE A 75 2.55 2.27 -0.73
CA ILE A 75 1.50 3.19 -1.17
C ILE A 75 0.15 2.52 -0.94
N PHE A 76 -0.76 3.24 -0.28
CA PHE A 76 -2.16 2.87 -0.12
C PHE A 76 -3.07 3.88 -0.79
N GLU A 77 -4.23 3.40 -1.25
CA GLU A 77 -5.38 4.25 -1.55
C GLU A 77 -6.20 4.50 -0.27
N ASP A 78 -6.96 5.60 -0.24
CA ASP A 78 -7.74 6.01 0.93
C ASP A 78 -8.95 5.14 1.27
N ASP A 79 -9.32 4.23 0.38
CA ASP A 79 -10.33 3.19 0.59
C ASP A 79 -9.73 1.80 0.82
N CYS A 80 -8.43 1.73 1.12
CA CYS A 80 -7.83 0.49 1.61
C CYS A 80 -8.44 0.09 2.95
N LEU A 81 -9.10 -1.07 2.96
CA LEU A 81 -9.67 -1.69 4.16
C LEU A 81 -9.00 -3.05 4.39
N PHE A 82 -8.54 -3.27 5.61
CA PHE A 82 -7.95 -4.54 6.01
C PHE A 82 -9.06 -5.44 6.59
N THR A 83 -9.51 -6.41 5.80
CA THR A 83 -10.62 -7.32 6.17
C THR A 83 -10.23 -8.35 7.22
N GLU A 84 -8.93 -8.54 7.44
CA GLU A 84 -8.38 -9.48 8.41
C GLU A 84 -8.18 -8.81 9.78
N ASP A 85 -8.31 -9.61 10.84
CA ASP A 85 -7.87 -9.17 12.15
C ASP A 85 -6.35 -8.89 12.15
N LEU A 86 -5.89 -8.12 13.14
CA LEU A 86 -4.50 -7.67 13.21
C LEU A 86 -3.49 -8.83 13.21
N GLU A 87 -3.80 -9.95 13.87
CA GLU A 87 -2.87 -11.09 13.97
C GLU A 87 -2.82 -11.86 12.65
N SER A 88 -3.97 -12.06 12.00
CA SER A 88 -4.02 -12.65 10.66
C SER A 88 -3.22 -11.81 9.65
N PHE A 89 -3.40 -10.48 9.66
CA PHE A 89 -2.65 -9.60 8.77
C PHE A 89 -1.14 -9.64 9.05
N LYS A 90 -0.73 -9.59 10.32
CA LYS A 90 0.68 -9.76 10.73
C LYS A 90 1.25 -11.07 10.23
N GLN A 91 0.51 -12.16 10.39
CA GLN A 91 0.96 -13.48 9.95
C GLN A 91 1.10 -13.52 8.42
N SER A 92 0.15 -12.99 7.66
CA SER A 92 0.19 -12.94 6.20
C SER A 92 1.40 -12.17 5.69
N VAL A 93 1.64 -10.96 6.22
CA VAL A 93 2.77 -10.11 5.84
C VAL A 93 4.11 -10.74 6.25
N SER A 94 4.21 -11.26 7.47
CA SER A 94 5.43 -11.94 7.94
C SER A 94 5.75 -13.18 7.10
N THR A 95 4.73 -14.00 6.80
CA THR A 95 4.87 -15.20 5.97
C THR A 95 5.33 -14.85 4.57
N PHE A 96 4.79 -13.77 3.98
CA PHE A 96 5.25 -13.28 2.67
C PHE A 96 6.74 -13.00 2.69
N PHE A 97 7.20 -12.14 3.59
CA PHE A 97 8.61 -11.73 3.64
C PHE A 97 9.56 -12.87 4.01
N GLN A 98 9.12 -13.79 4.87
CA GLN A 98 9.90 -14.98 5.19
C GLN A 98 10.09 -15.89 3.96
N GLN A 99 9.08 -15.99 3.10
CA GLN A 99 9.09 -16.89 1.95
C GLN A 99 9.71 -16.24 0.72
N ALA A 100 9.27 -15.04 0.36
CA ALA A 100 9.73 -14.28 -0.80
C ALA A 100 11.12 -13.66 -0.61
N GLY A 101 11.55 -13.47 0.65
CA GLY A 101 12.75 -12.71 0.95
C GLY A 101 12.57 -11.22 0.60
N LEU A 102 13.68 -10.57 0.26
CA LEU A 102 13.74 -9.13 -0.06
C LEU A 102 14.17 -8.85 -1.51
N ASP A 103 14.21 -9.88 -2.36
CA ASP A 103 14.63 -9.78 -3.77
C ASP A 103 13.42 -9.55 -4.69
N TRP A 104 12.78 -8.41 -4.53
CA TRP A 104 11.64 -7.97 -5.35
C TRP A 104 11.67 -6.45 -5.51
N ASP A 105 11.25 -5.97 -6.68
CA ASP A 105 11.14 -4.52 -6.94
C ASP A 105 9.77 -3.96 -6.52
N VAL A 106 8.71 -4.75 -6.71
CA VAL A 106 7.32 -4.35 -6.41
C VAL A 106 6.54 -5.53 -5.84
N PHE A 107 5.77 -5.26 -4.79
CA PHE A 107 4.82 -6.21 -4.19
C PHE A 107 3.44 -5.55 -4.06
N PHE A 108 2.39 -6.27 -4.47
CA PHE A 108 1.00 -5.81 -4.40
C PHE A 108 0.26 -6.53 -3.27
N LEU A 109 -0.30 -5.75 -2.34
CA LEU A 109 -1.13 -6.27 -1.23
C LEU A 109 -2.56 -6.65 -1.64
N GLY A 110 -3.01 -6.25 -2.83
CA GLY A 110 -4.35 -6.53 -3.32
C GLY A 110 -4.48 -6.24 -4.81
N GLY A 111 -5.48 -6.85 -5.44
CA GLY A 111 -5.75 -6.67 -6.86
C GLY A 111 -6.81 -7.64 -7.38
N ASN A 112 -7.37 -7.31 -8.55
CA ASN A 112 -8.26 -8.18 -9.30
C ASN A 112 -7.49 -8.80 -10.46
N TYR A 113 -7.26 -10.11 -10.41
CA TYR A 113 -6.41 -10.79 -11.38
C TYR A 113 -7.22 -11.70 -12.30
N ILE A 114 -7.10 -11.51 -13.62
CA ILE A 114 -7.74 -12.36 -14.63
C ILE A 114 -6.85 -13.58 -14.95
N LYS A 115 -5.53 -13.38 -14.94
CA LYS A 115 -4.53 -14.44 -15.13
C LYS A 115 -3.48 -14.32 -14.05
N TYR A 116 -3.17 -15.46 -13.43
CA TYR A 116 -2.13 -15.57 -12.42
C TYR A 116 -1.61 -17.01 -12.42
N GLN A 117 -0.42 -17.21 -11.88
CA GLN A 117 0.05 -18.53 -11.51
C GLN A 117 0.32 -18.55 -10.00
N LYS A 118 0.36 -19.74 -9.41
CA LYS A 118 0.86 -19.87 -8.04
C LYS A 118 2.30 -19.39 -8.02
N ALA A 119 2.60 -18.48 -7.11
CA ALA A 119 4.00 -18.16 -6.84
C ALA A 119 4.69 -19.39 -6.24
N PRO A 120 6.04 -19.44 -6.23
CA PRO A 120 6.79 -20.46 -5.49
C PRO A 120 6.42 -20.51 -3.99
N TRP A 121 5.80 -19.44 -3.48
CA TRP A 121 5.44 -19.24 -2.08
C TRP A 121 3.98 -19.56 -1.79
N LYS A 122 3.72 -20.14 -0.62
CA LYS A 122 2.38 -20.62 -0.22
C LYS A 122 1.44 -19.43 -0.01
N ASN A 123 0.24 -19.50 -0.59
CA ASN A 123 -0.80 -18.46 -0.56
C ASN A 123 -0.50 -17.18 -1.35
N PHE A 124 0.55 -17.17 -2.19
CA PHE A 124 0.88 -16.02 -3.05
C PHE A 124 0.71 -16.34 -4.52
N LEU A 125 0.43 -15.30 -5.30
CA LEU A 125 0.26 -15.37 -6.74
C LEU A 125 1.40 -14.62 -7.42
N GLN A 126 1.92 -15.18 -8.51
CA GLN A 126 2.84 -14.48 -9.40
C GLN A 126 2.07 -14.00 -10.62
N ILE A 127 2.24 -12.72 -10.92
CA ILE A 127 1.59 -12.05 -12.06
C ILE A 127 2.67 -11.80 -13.10
N HIS A 128 2.41 -12.22 -14.33
CA HIS A 128 3.22 -11.85 -15.49
C HIS A 128 2.50 -10.68 -16.17
N LEU A 129 3.16 -9.54 -16.24
CA LEU A 129 2.73 -8.38 -17.03
C LEU A 129 3.15 -8.54 -18.49
#